data_AF-A0A086YNK6-F1
#
_entry.id   AF-A0A086YNK6-F1
#
_cell.length_a   1.000
_cell.length_b   1.000
_cell.length_c   1.000
_cell.angle_alpha   90.00
_cell.angle_beta   90.00
_cell.angle_gamma   90.00
#
_symmetry.space_group_name_H-M   'P 1'
#
loop_
_entity.id
_entity.type
_entity.pdbx_description
1 polymer ?
#
loop_
_entity_poly.entity_id
_entity_poly.type
_entity_poly.pdbx_seq_one_letter_code
_entity_poly.pdbx_strand_id
1 'polypeptide(L)' 'MGIVSDKKVADTTLGELKELIREVILETIDPDYGLELREEVVEALRESLKEKKRGEGMPLEEARNRLGLR' A
#
# COMPACT_ATOMS: atom_id res chain seq x y z
N MET A 1 -10.12 -11.47 -8.35
CA MET A 1 -10.50 -11.62 -6.93
C MET A 1 -11.79 -12.41 -6.90
N GLY A 2 -11.75 -13.70 -6.53
CA GLY A 2 -12.97 -14.49 -6.39
C GLY A 2 -13.71 -13.98 -5.16
N ILE A 3 -14.91 -13.42 -5.35
CA ILE A 3 -15.77 -13.10 -4.21
C ILE A 3 -16.04 -14.43 -3.51
N VAL A 4 -15.54 -14.57 -2.29
CA VAL A 4 -15.76 -15.75 -1.44
C VAL A 4 -17.20 -15.66 -0.93
N SER A 5 -18.17 -15.88 -1.83
CA SER A 5 -19.56 -15.44 -1.67
C SER A 5 -20.30 -16.11 -0.52
N ASP A 6 -19.88 -17.30 -0.10
CA ASP A 6 -20.73 -18.16 0.74
C ASP A 6 -20.04 -18.72 1.99
N LYS A 7 -18.87 -18.20 2.38
CA LYS A 7 -18.18 -18.67 3.59
C LYS A 7 -18.80 -18.03 4.83
N LYS A 8 -19.56 -18.81 5.61
CA LYS A 8 -20.02 -18.39 6.94
C LYS A 8 -18.81 -18.14 7.85
N VAL A 9 -18.70 -16.93 8.37
CA VAL A 9 -17.79 -16.57 9.47
C VAL A 9 -18.59 -16.72 10.75
N ALA A 10 -18.18 -17.66 11.61
CA ALA A 10 -19.02 -18.19 12.69
C ALA A 10 -19.24 -17.19 13.82
N ASP A 11 -18.15 -16.65 14.38
CA ASP A 11 -18.18 -15.79 15.55
C ASP A 11 -17.51 -14.45 15.24
N THR A 12 -18.26 -13.36 15.36
CA THR A 12 -17.80 -11.98 15.20
C THR A 12 -18.57 -11.13 16.21
N THR A 13 -17.83 -10.33 16.98
CA THR A 13 -18.41 -9.36 17.91
C THR A 13 -18.99 -8.17 17.14
N LEU A 14 -19.92 -7.44 17.77
CA LEU A 14 -20.45 -6.20 17.17
C LEU A 14 -19.35 -5.16 16.90
N GLY A 15 -18.29 -5.16 17.69
CA GLY A 15 -17.13 -4.27 17.49
C GLY A 15 -16.38 -4.61 16.20
N GLU A 16 -16.01 -5.88 16.04
CA GLU A 16 -15.32 -6.37 14.83
C GLU A 16 -16.16 -6.14 13.57
N LEU A 17 -17.48 -6.35 13.62
CA LEU A 17 -18.36 -6.07 12.48
C LEU A 17 -18.38 -4.57 12.11
N LYS A 18 -18.44 -3.68 13.10
CA LYS A 18 -18.45 -2.23 12.85
C LYS A 18 -17.13 -1.76 12.27
N GLU A 19 -16.01 -2.29 12.75
CA GLU A 19 -14.69 -1.97 12.22
C GLU A 19 -14.52 -2.49 10.79
N LEU A 20 -14.92 -3.73 10.49
CA LEU A 20 -14.90 -4.24 9.12
C LEU A 20 -15.73 -3.37 8.15
N ILE A 21 -16.94 -2.97 8.55
CA ILE A 21 -17.76 -2.07 7.72
C ILE A 21 -17.07 -0.72 7.51
N ARG A 22 -16.47 -0.16 8.57
CA ARG A 22 -15.72 1.09 8.50
C ARG A 22 -14.56 0.97 7.51
N GLU A 23 -13.75 -0.07 7.63
CA GLU A 23 -12.61 -0.33 6.73
C GLU A 23 -13.07 -0.40 5.28
N VAL A 24 -14.11 -1.18 4.98
CA VAL A 24 -14.66 -1.29 3.61
C VAL A 24 -15.15 0.06 3.06
N ILE A 25 -15.79 0.88 3.89
CA ILE A 25 -16.23 2.23 3.46
C ILE A 25 -15.01 3.11 3.16
N LEU A 26 -13.98 3.05 4.00
CA LEU A 26 -12.76 3.83 3.82
C LEU A 26 -11.99 3.39 2.57
N GLU A 27 -11.84 2.08 2.33
CA GLU A 27 -11.28 1.52 1.09
C GLU A 27 -12.09 1.92 -0.16
N THR A 28 -13.42 2.08 -0.03
CA THR A 28 -14.27 2.52 -1.15
C THR A 28 -14.04 3.99 -1.50
N ILE A 29 -13.73 4.82 -0.51
CA ILE A 29 -13.48 6.26 -0.68
C ILE A 29 -12.03 6.49 -1.14
N ASP A 30 -11.09 5.79 -0.53
CA ASP A 30 -9.67 5.82 -0.81
C ASP A 30 -9.18 4.39 -1.10
N PRO A 31 -8.97 4.02 -2.38
CA PRO A 31 -8.51 2.70 -2.78
C PRO A 31 -7.17 2.28 -2.15
N ASP A 32 -6.39 3.25 -1.65
CA ASP A 32 -5.10 3.03 -1.01
C ASP A 32 -5.22 3.07 0.54
N TYR A 33 -6.42 3.17 1.10
CA TYR A 33 -6.64 3.15 2.55
C TYR A 33 -6.02 1.89 3.18
N GLY A 34 -5.17 2.07 4.20
CA GLY A 34 -4.44 0.98 4.84
C GLY A 34 -3.21 0.48 4.06
N LEU A 35 -2.91 1.06 2.90
CA LEU A 35 -1.71 0.79 2.08
C LEU A 35 -0.70 1.94 2.15
N GLU A 36 -0.67 2.68 3.26
CA GLU A 36 0.26 3.80 3.42
C GLU A 36 1.71 3.33 3.44
N LEU A 37 2.60 4.14 2.87
CA LEU A 37 4.03 3.87 2.92
C LEU A 37 4.51 3.89 4.37
N ARG A 38 5.30 2.87 4.73
CA ARG A 38 5.98 2.87 6.02
C ARG A 38 6.95 4.05 6.11
N GLU A 39 7.14 4.60 7.31
CA GLU A 39 7.97 5.78 7.53
C GLU A 39 9.40 5.62 6.99
N GLU A 40 10.01 4.44 7.12
CA GLU A 40 11.33 4.17 6.56
C GLU A 40 11.39 4.29 5.04
N VAL A 41 10.31 3.94 4.34
CA VAL A 41 10.20 4.07 2.88
C VAL A 41 10.00 5.54 2.51
N VAL A 42 9.19 6.26 3.28
CA VAL A 42 8.97 7.70 3.07
C VAL A 42 10.28 8.47 3.19
N GLU A 43 11.08 8.19 4.22
CA GLU A 43 12.39 8.84 4.42
C GLU A 43 13.37 8.51 3.30
N ALA A 44 13.45 7.24 2.89
CA ALA A 44 14.30 6.83 1.76
C ALA A 44 13.90 7.54 0.45
N LEU A 45 12.59 7.69 0.19
CA LEU A 45 12.10 8.43 -0.97
C LEU A 45 12.41 9.92 -0.87
N ARG A 46 12.28 10.53 0.32
CA ARG A 46 12.67 11.93 0.56
C ARG A 46 14.15 12.16 0.28
N GLU A 47 15.02 11.25 0.70
CA GLU A 47 16.44 11.30 0.40
C GLU A 47 16.72 11.16 -1.09
N SER A 48 16.12 10.16 -1.76
CA SER A 48 16.25 9.96 -3.21
C SER A 48 15.80 11.18 -4.02
N LEU A 49 14.74 11.87 -3.59
CA LEU A 49 14.29 13.12 -4.21
C LEU A 49 15.32 14.26 -4.05
N LYS A 50 16.05 14.31 -2.92
CA LYS A 50 17.13 15.29 -2.71
C LYS A 50 18.33 14.97 -3.61
N GLU A 51 18.72 13.70 -3.71
CA GLU A 51 19.77 13.22 -4.62
C GLU A 51 19.46 13.60 -6.06
N LYS A 52 18.23 13.33 -6.52
CA LYS A 52 17.77 13.69 -7.87
C LYS A 52 17.91 15.18 -8.15
N LYS A 53 17.60 16.06 -7.17
CA LYS A 53 17.79 17.51 -7.31
C LYS A 53 19.26 17.91 -7.42
N ARG A 54 20.18 17.13 -6.86
CA ARG A 54 21.64 17.31 -7.00
C ARG A 54 22.21 16.69 -8.28
N GLY A 55 21.38 16.01 -9.09
CA GLY A 55 21.83 15.26 -10.27
C GLY A 55 22.43 13.89 -9.94
N GLU A 56 22.20 13.40 -8.71
CA GLU A 56 22.63 12.09 -8.23
C GLU A 56 21.47 11.07 -8.34
N GLY A 57 21.78 9.80 -8.06
CA GLY A 57 20.81 8.70 -8.05
C GLY A 57 20.76 7.93 -9.35
N MET A 58 19.75 7.06 -9.47
CA MET A 58 19.58 6.13 -10.59
C MET A 58 18.21 6.31 -11.25
N PRO A 59 18.13 6.34 -12.59
CA PRO A 59 16.85 6.31 -13.29
C PRO A 59 16.04 5.06 -12.93
N LEU A 60 14.72 5.21 -12.82
CA LEU A 60 13.83 4.09 -12.48
C LEU A 60 13.97 2.91 -13.44
N GLU A 61 14.11 3.18 -14.74
CA GLU A 61 14.33 2.17 -15.78
C GLU A 61 15.61 1.37 -15.54
N GLU A 62 16.68 2.03 -15.11
CA GLU A 62 17.95 1.37 -14.80
C GLU A 62 17.82 0.51 -13.54
N ALA A 63 17.16 1.01 -12.49
CA ALA A 63 16.89 0.26 -11.28
C ALA A 63 16.04 -0.99 -11.56
N ARG A 64 14.97 -0.85 -12.37
CA ARG A 64 14.09 -1.95 -12.80
C ARG A 64 14.91 -3.04 -13.51
N ASN A 65 15.78 -2.66 -14.44
CA ASN A 65 16.63 -3.59 -15.18
C ASN A 65 17.63 -4.32 -14.28
N ARG A 66 18.25 -3.63 -13.32
CA ARG A 66 19.19 -4.24 -12.36
C ARG A 66 18.52 -5.26 -11.44
N LEU A 67 17.26 -5.03 -11.08
CA LEU A 67 16.48 -5.94 -10.23
C LEU A 67 15.81 -7.07 -11.00
N GLY A 68 15.91 -7.09 -12.33
CA GLY A 68 15.28 -8.12 -13.17
C GLY A 68 13.75 -8.08 -13.15
N LEU A 69 13.16 -6.93 -12.81
CA LEU A 69 11.72 -6.72 -12.78
C LEU A 69 11.22 -6.44 -14.20
N ARG A 70 10.13 -7.09 -14.60
CA ARG A 70 9.48 -6.90 -15.91
C ARG A 70 8.23 -6.07 -15.77
#